data_AF-A0A182PWJ0-F1
#
_entry.id   AF-A0A182PWJ0-F1
#
_cell.length_a   1.000
_cell.length_b   1.000
_cell.length_c   1.000
_cell.angle_alpha   90.00
_cell.angle_beta   90.00
_cell.angle_gamma   90.00
#
_symmetry.space_group_name_H-M   'P 1'
#
loop_
_entity.id
_entity.type
_entity.pdbx_description
1 polymer ?
#
loop_
_entity_poly.entity_id
_entity_poly.type
_entity_poly.pdbx_seq_one_letter_code
_entity_poly.pdbx_strand_id
1 'polypeptide(L)'
;MEKEWEEENLSQRPEPESTVSSIVPIQDTRDAAAKHDIDGFLVGGASLKPEFVLIVNATHPETPDFPDVEDQQIEWLEDDEDANIYRHLPNESDIENEDEYCDDDRAHKNQIFINTMRLWALKHQITHAAINDFLEAIRNTTDFYVPKDSRTFLKTPVGVGKEIISVAGGQLWYQGIENSIQHLLGGSQLIVDSLEINISIDGLPLHNSGTTQLWPILVQLHGTADTPIMVVGIYCGASKPDNVDDYLRPLVSELKDILDNGVCIDGRQVPIKLRAIIADAPARAFIKGVAYHNGIHACMKCKIMGRSYQRRMTYEGTAEERTDEEFRRGAYCIGHQKRPTPLLAIKSLDIRGQGCANI
;
A
#
# COMPACT_ATOMS: atom_id res chain seq x y z
N MET A 1 32.30 6.27 49.71
CA MET A 1 32.63 7.50 48.94
C MET A 1 32.44 7.38 47.44
N GLU A 2 32.52 6.19 46.81
CA GLU A 2 32.17 6.04 45.38
C GLU A 2 30.75 5.45 45.17
N LYS A 3 30.18 4.81 46.22
CA LYS A 3 28.79 4.28 46.21
C LYS A 3 27.70 5.27 46.63
N GLU A 4 28.05 6.42 47.23
CA GLU A 4 27.08 7.46 47.60
C GLU A 4 26.88 8.49 46.47
N TRP A 5 27.76 8.52 45.46
CA TRP A 5 27.63 9.41 44.29
C TRP A 5 26.72 8.81 43.20
N GLU A 6 26.56 7.49 43.19
CA GLU A 6 25.70 6.77 42.23
C GLU A 6 24.21 6.82 42.62
N GLU A 7 23.86 6.95 43.91
CA GLU A 7 22.45 6.98 44.36
C GLU A 7 21.79 8.36 44.22
N GLU A 8 22.53 9.48 44.28
CA GLU A 8 21.95 10.83 44.13
C GLU A 8 21.74 11.28 42.67
N ASN A 9 22.34 10.62 41.68
CA ASN A 9 22.25 11.04 40.26
C ASN A 9 21.31 10.20 39.39
N LEU A 10 20.60 9.21 39.97
CA LEU A 10 19.68 8.32 39.25
C LEU A 10 18.20 8.80 39.23
N SER A 11 17.89 10.00 39.73
CA SER A 11 16.52 10.51 39.87
C SER A 11 16.05 11.52 38.80
N GLN A 12 16.82 11.80 37.75
CA GLN A 12 16.34 12.66 36.64
C GLN A 12 16.68 12.05 35.29
N ARG A 13 15.91 11.03 34.90
CA ARG A 13 15.71 10.73 33.47
C ARG A 13 14.74 11.78 32.93
N PRO A 14 15.10 12.60 31.93
CA PRO A 14 14.07 13.24 31.12
C PRO A 14 13.24 12.13 30.47
N GLU A 15 11.91 12.31 30.44
CA GLU A 15 11.03 11.43 29.70
C GLU A 15 11.52 11.29 28.25
N PRO A 16 11.48 10.08 27.64
CA PRO A 16 11.81 9.97 26.24
C PRO A 16 10.72 10.68 25.43
N GLU A 17 11.05 11.87 24.93
CA GLU A 17 10.34 12.46 23.81
C GLU A 17 10.23 11.40 22.70
N SER A 18 9.00 11.19 22.25
CA SER A 18 8.59 10.19 21.28
C SER A 18 9.46 10.20 20.03
N THR A 19 10.47 9.34 19.98
CA THR A 19 11.28 9.10 18.78
C THR A 19 11.26 7.60 18.49
N VAL A 20 10.24 7.16 17.75
CA VAL A 20 10.22 5.83 17.15
C VAL A 20 9.85 5.97 15.68
N SER A 21 10.86 6.11 14.82
CA SER A 21 10.77 5.88 13.37
C SER A 21 11.98 5.05 12.96
N SER A 22 11.82 3.73 13.02
CA SER A 22 12.91 2.79 12.78
C SER A 22 12.45 1.65 11.87
N ILE A 23 13.35 1.16 11.02
CA ILE A 23 13.14 -0.02 10.18
C ILE A 23 13.46 -1.27 11.02
N VAL A 24 12.45 -1.97 11.54
CA VAL A 24 12.64 -3.01 12.57
C VAL A 24 13.02 -4.40 11.98
N PRO A 25 13.85 -5.24 12.65
CA PRO A 25 14.12 -6.65 12.32
C PRO A 25 13.25 -7.66 13.10
N ILE A 26 13.23 -8.93 12.67
CA ILE A 26 12.31 -10.01 13.11
C ILE A 26 12.58 -10.57 14.53
N GLN A 27 13.76 -10.35 15.11
CA GLN A 27 14.26 -11.10 16.29
C GLN A 27 13.61 -10.73 17.64
N ASP A 28 13.00 -9.54 17.77
CA ASP A 28 12.37 -9.05 19.01
C ASP A 28 11.02 -9.73 19.35
N THR A 29 10.72 -10.85 18.67
CA THR A 29 9.49 -11.64 18.79
C THR A 29 9.53 -12.73 19.84
N ARG A 30 10.71 -13.07 20.42
CA ARG A 30 10.84 -14.21 21.35
C ARG A 30 10.05 -14.05 22.65
N ASP A 31 10.00 -12.84 23.21
CA ASP A 31 9.18 -12.55 24.40
C ASP A 31 7.70 -12.29 24.04
N ALA A 32 7.42 -11.98 22.77
CA ALA A 32 6.05 -11.92 22.24
C ALA A 32 5.46 -13.33 21.99
N ALA A 33 6.31 -14.31 21.67
CA ALA A 33 5.95 -15.72 21.44
C ALA A 33 5.61 -16.49 22.73
N ALA A 34 5.86 -15.92 23.91
CA ALA A 34 5.53 -16.53 25.21
C ALA A 34 4.10 -16.21 25.69
N LYS A 35 3.36 -15.35 24.97
CA LYS A 35 1.95 -15.05 25.25
C LYS A 35 1.06 -16.07 24.56
N HIS A 36 -0.03 -16.45 25.22
CA HIS A 36 -0.97 -17.45 24.69
C HIS A 36 -1.53 -16.99 23.33
N ASP A 37 -1.41 -17.89 22.37
CA ASP A 37 -1.64 -17.68 20.93
C ASP A 37 -3.13 -17.47 20.62
N ILE A 38 -3.43 -16.35 19.95
CA ILE A 38 -4.67 -16.12 19.20
C ILE A 38 -4.17 -15.66 17.82
N ASP A 39 -4.31 -16.56 16.85
CA ASP A 39 -4.06 -16.34 15.41
C ASP A 39 -2.61 -16.33 14.87
N GLY A 40 -1.68 -17.06 15.48
CA GLY A 40 -0.71 -17.89 14.74
C GLY A 40 0.06 -17.25 13.58
N PHE A 41 0.52 -16.00 13.70
CA PHE A 41 1.24 -15.31 12.64
C PHE A 41 2.37 -14.45 13.21
N LEU A 42 3.59 -14.98 13.24
CA LEU A 42 4.87 -14.24 13.12
C LEU A 42 6.08 -15.16 13.40
N VAL A 43 6.49 -15.95 12.40
CA VAL A 43 7.89 -16.32 12.24
C VAL A 43 8.19 -16.42 10.75
N GLY A 44 9.38 -15.95 10.37
CA GLY A 44 9.72 -15.59 8.99
C GLY A 44 9.48 -16.65 7.91
N GLY A 45 9.33 -16.15 6.68
CA GLY A 45 9.32 -16.95 5.46
C GLY A 45 7.92 -17.27 4.93
N ALA A 46 7.60 -16.70 3.77
CA ALA A 46 6.61 -17.20 2.83
C ALA A 46 5.20 -17.53 3.35
N SER A 47 4.34 -16.52 3.42
CA SER A 47 2.99 -16.56 2.83
C SER A 47 2.28 -15.25 3.09
N LEU A 48 1.89 -14.58 2.00
CA LEU A 48 0.84 -13.59 2.04
C LEU A 48 -0.40 -14.22 2.69
N LYS A 49 -1.07 -13.45 3.56
CA LYS A 49 -2.32 -13.89 4.16
C LYS A 49 -3.31 -14.35 3.06
N PRO A 50 -4.26 -15.26 3.34
CA PRO A 50 -5.27 -15.69 2.36
C PRO A 50 -6.01 -14.53 1.69
N GLU A 51 -6.20 -13.43 2.41
CA GLU A 51 -6.77 -12.16 1.94
C GLU A 51 -5.92 -11.43 0.88
N PHE A 52 -4.58 -11.54 0.92
CA PHE A 52 -3.70 -11.04 -0.16
C PHE A 52 -3.60 -12.03 -1.33
N VAL A 53 -3.65 -13.34 -1.05
CA VAL A 53 -3.72 -14.37 -2.09
C VAL A 53 -4.99 -14.23 -2.92
N LEU A 54 -6.12 -13.84 -2.31
CA LEU A 54 -7.38 -13.56 -3.02
C LEU A 54 -7.30 -12.32 -3.92
N ILE A 55 -6.57 -11.28 -3.51
CA ILE A 55 -6.39 -10.05 -4.32
C ILE A 55 -5.42 -10.28 -5.49
N VAL A 56 -4.37 -11.09 -5.30
CA VAL A 56 -3.36 -11.39 -6.34
C VAL A 56 -3.81 -12.53 -7.27
N ASN A 57 -4.60 -13.49 -6.78
CA ASN A 57 -5.13 -14.62 -7.57
C ASN A 57 -6.53 -14.36 -8.15
N ALA A 58 -6.97 -13.11 -8.25
CA ALA A 58 -8.12 -12.76 -9.07
C ALA A 58 -7.75 -12.91 -10.56
N THR A 59 -7.53 -14.14 -11.01
CA THR A 59 -7.29 -14.49 -12.41
C THR A 59 -8.57 -14.30 -13.21
N HIS A 60 -8.45 -13.63 -14.36
CA HIS A 60 -9.39 -13.82 -15.46
C HIS A 60 -9.45 -15.33 -15.79
N PRO A 61 -10.64 -15.92 -15.98
CA PRO A 61 -10.74 -17.29 -16.46
C PRO A 61 -10.10 -17.40 -17.83
N GLU A 62 -9.37 -18.49 -18.05
CA GLU A 62 -8.69 -18.84 -19.30
C GLU A 62 -9.67 -18.78 -20.48
N THR A 63 -9.29 -18.04 -21.53
CA THR A 63 -9.97 -18.08 -22.83
C THR A 63 -9.65 -19.41 -23.53
N PRO A 64 -10.64 -20.13 -24.09
CA PRO A 64 -10.37 -21.27 -24.96
C PRO A 64 -9.64 -20.83 -26.24
N ASP A 65 -8.64 -21.59 -26.66
CA ASP A 65 -7.90 -21.39 -27.93
C ASP A 65 -8.87 -21.31 -29.12
N PHE A 66 -8.93 -20.16 -29.77
CA PHE A 66 -9.48 -20.00 -31.13
C PHE A 66 -8.33 -19.73 -32.10
N PRO A 67 -8.31 -20.38 -33.27
CA PRO A 67 -7.21 -20.25 -34.23
C PRO A 67 -7.18 -18.85 -34.85
N ASP A 68 -5.94 -18.40 -35.13
CA ASP A 68 -5.57 -17.10 -35.70
C ASP A 68 -6.45 -16.69 -36.89
N VAL A 69 -7.06 -15.51 -36.79
CA VAL A 69 -7.65 -14.81 -37.94
C VAL A 69 -6.88 -13.50 -38.14
N GLU A 70 -6.26 -13.41 -39.31
CA GLU A 70 -5.41 -12.33 -39.79
C GLU A 70 -6.10 -10.96 -39.79
N ASP A 71 -5.28 -9.95 -39.47
CA ASP A 71 -5.41 -8.49 -39.65
C ASP A 71 -6.66 -7.97 -40.38
N GLN A 72 -7.51 -7.24 -39.64
CA GLN A 72 -8.31 -6.14 -40.21
C GLN A 72 -8.29 -4.93 -39.27
N GLN A 73 -7.76 -3.82 -39.80
CA GLN A 73 -7.79 -2.48 -39.23
C GLN A 73 -9.23 -2.08 -38.87
N ILE A 74 -9.46 -1.57 -37.66
CA ILE A 74 -10.69 -0.86 -37.31
C ILE A 74 -10.31 0.53 -36.78
N GLU A 75 -10.77 1.55 -37.50
CA GLU A 75 -10.69 2.97 -37.13
C GLU A 75 -11.46 3.26 -35.83
N TRP A 76 -10.88 4.08 -34.97
CA TRP A 76 -11.53 4.61 -33.78
C TRP A 76 -12.51 5.72 -34.17
N LEU A 77 -13.80 5.51 -33.92
CA LEU A 77 -14.81 6.57 -33.93
C LEU A 77 -14.93 7.16 -32.52
N GLU A 78 -14.69 8.47 -32.42
CA GLU A 78 -15.00 9.30 -31.27
C GLU A 78 -16.53 9.48 -31.19
N ASP A 79 -17.13 9.24 -30.02
CA ASP A 79 -18.46 9.76 -29.70
C ASP A 79 -18.46 10.33 -28.27
N ASP A 80 -18.70 11.64 -28.23
CA ASP A 80 -19.01 12.50 -27.08
C ASP A 80 -20.48 12.32 -26.65
N GLU A 81 -20.83 12.93 -25.51
CA GLU A 81 -22.16 13.12 -24.90
C GLU A 81 -22.60 12.02 -23.89
N ASP A 82 -22.62 12.31 -22.59
CA ASP A 82 -23.64 13.18 -22.02
C ASP A 82 -23.41 13.51 -20.54
N ALA A 83 -23.75 14.74 -20.18
CA ALA A 83 -23.57 15.30 -18.86
C ALA A 83 -24.92 15.48 -18.13
N ASN A 84 -24.89 15.22 -16.83
CA ASN A 84 -25.54 16.04 -15.80
C ASN A 84 -27.07 15.98 -15.64
N ILE A 85 -27.57 15.17 -14.71
CA ILE A 85 -28.82 15.46 -13.99
C ILE A 85 -28.69 15.11 -12.50
N TYR A 86 -28.53 16.14 -11.67
CA TYR A 86 -28.98 16.13 -10.27
C TYR A 86 -29.60 17.49 -9.96
N ARG A 87 -30.91 17.50 -9.65
CA ARG A 87 -31.49 18.29 -8.55
C ARG A 87 -33.02 18.11 -8.43
N HIS A 88 -33.47 17.58 -7.30
CA HIS A 88 -34.35 18.24 -6.31
C HIS A 88 -35.17 17.22 -5.50
N LEU A 89 -34.98 17.23 -4.18
CA LEU A 89 -35.90 16.69 -3.19
C LEU A 89 -36.89 17.79 -2.77
N PRO A 90 -38.19 17.48 -2.66
CA PRO A 90 -39.04 18.15 -1.68
C PRO A 90 -39.81 17.18 -0.76
N ASN A 91 -40.10 17.71 0.44
CA ASN A 91 -40.72 17.12 1.62
C ASN A 91 -42.11 16.50 1.42
N GLU A 92 -42.39 15.48 2.24
CA GLU A 92 -43.69 14.87 2.48
C GLU A 92 -44.72 15.85 3.10
N SER A 93 -45.90 15.94 2.49
CA SER A 93 -47.19 16.02 3.20
C SER A 93 -48.34 15.81 2.21
N ASP A 94 -49.04 14.68 2.39
CA ASP A 94 -50.44 14.35 2.07
C ASP A 94 -51.08 14.81 0.74
N ILE A 95 -51.60 13.84 -0.03
CA ILE A 95 -53.01 13.74 -0.47
C ILE A 95 -53.21 12.40 -1.22
N GLU A 96 -54.20 11.64 -0.78
CA GLU A 96 -54.72 10.42 -1.42
C GLU A 96 -55.42 10.76 -2.76
N ASN A 97 -55.07 10.07 -3.86
CA ASN A 97 -56.01 9.43 -4.81
C ASN A 97 -55.32 8.79 -6.04
N GLU A 98 -55.79 7.58 -6.34
CA GLU A 98 -55.90 6.85 -7.62
C GLU A 98 -54.86 7.06 -8.75
N ASP A 99 -54.09 5.98 -8.98
CA ASP A 99 -53.56 5.51 -10.27
C ASP A 99 -52.60 6.41 -11.08
N GLU A 100 -51.64 7.03 -10.42
CA GLU A 100 -50.40 7.47 -11.05
C GLU A 100 -49.21 6.74 -10.39
N TYR A 101 -48.90 5.53 -10.88
CA TYR A 101 -47.70 4.79 -10.45
C TYR A 101 -46.48 5.56 -10.99
N CYS A 102 -45.98 6.50 -10.18
CA CYS A 102 -44.94 7.43 -10.56
C CYS A 102 -43.66 6.69 -10.96
N ASP A 103 -43.09 7.06 -12.11
CA ASP A 103 -41.83 6.53 -12.67
C ASP A 103 -40.67 6.55 -11.65
N ASP A 104 -40.76 7.45 -10.66
CA ASP A 104 -39.85 7.59 -9.52
C ASP A 104 -39.75 6.31 -8.66
N ASP A 105 -40.87 5.60 -8.48
CA ASP A 105 -40.93 4.41 -7.63
C ASP A 105 -40.23 3.20 -8.29
N ARG A 106 -40.26 3.15 -9.64
CA ARG A 106 -39.52 2.16 -10.45
C ARG A 106 -38.03 2.50 -10.51
N ALA A 107 -37.69 3.78 -10.68
CA ALA A 107 -36.31 4.24 -10.67
C ALA A 107 -35.63 3.97 -9.31
N HIS A 108 -36.33 4.22 -8.20
CA HIS A 108 -35.86 3.94 -6.86
C HIS A 108 -35.60 2.44 -6.63
N LYS A 109 -36.55 1.58 -7.03
CA LYS A 109 -36.39 0.11 -6.99
C LYS A 109 -35.21 -0.36 -7.83
N ASN A 110 -35.01 0.21 -9.02
CA ASN A 110 -33.87 -0.10 -9.89
C ASN A 110 -32.54 0.27 -9.20
N GLN A 111 -32.48 1.44 -8.56
CA GLN A 111 -31.28 1.91 -7.87
C GLN A 111 -30.92 1.03 -6.65
N ILE A 112 -31.92 0.62 -5.86
CA ILE A 112 -31.73 -0.32 -4.74
C ILE A 112 -31.20 -1.66 -5.25
N PHE A 113 -31.81 -2.21 -6.32
CA PHE A 113 -31.39 -3.47 -6.91
C PHE A 113 -29.93 -3.40 -7.39
N ILE A 114 -29.58 -2.38 -8.18
CA ILE A 114 -28.21 -2.19 -8.69
C ILE A 114 -27.20 -2.08 -7.54
N ASN A 115 -27.50 -1.29 -6.52
CA ASN A 115 -26.58 -1.12 -5.39
C ASN A 115 -26.40 -2.42 -4.60
N THR A 116 -27.48 -3.16 -4.37
CA THR A 116 -27.45 -4.45 -3.67
C THR A 116 -26.62 -5.47 -4.45
N MET A 117 -26.86 -5.59 -5.76
CA MET A 117 -26.12 -6.53 -6.61
C MET A 117 -24.66 -6.13 -6.80
N ARG A 118 -24.35 -4.83 -6.84
CA ARG A 118 -22.97 -4.34 -6.86
C ARG A 118 -22.23 -4.73 -5.58
N LEU A 119 -22.83 -4.48 -4.42
CA LEU A 119 -22.23 -4.84 -3.13
C LEU A 119 -22.03 -6.35 -3.00
N TRP A 120 -22.99 -7.15 -3.47
CA TRP A 120 -22.84 -8.60 -3.57
C TRP A 120 -21.67 -9.00 -4.46
N ALA A 121 -21.59 -8.45 -5.68
CA ALA A 121 -20.53 -8.78 -6.62
C ALA A 121 -19.13 -8.47 -6.06
N LEU A 122 -18.98 -7.31 -5.40
CA LEU A 122 -17.74 -6.90 -4.74
C LEU A 122 -17.41 -7.81 -3.55
N LYS A 123 -18.39 -8.08 -2.69
CA LYS A 123 -18.23 -8.91 -1.50
C LYS A 123 -17.78 -10.33 -1.84
N HIS A 124 -18.29 -10.88 -2.94
CA HIS A 124 -18.00 -12.25 -3.37
C HIS A 124 -16.91 -12.33 -4.45
N GLN A 125 -16.28 -11.21 -4.80
CA GLN A 125 -15.20 -11.14 -5.79
C GLN A 125 -15.59 -11.79 -7.12
N ILE A 126 -16.81 -11.51 -7.59
CA ILE A 126 -17.34 -12.10 -8.83
C ILE A 126 -16.53 -11.56 -10.03
N THR A 127 -16.15 -12.45 -10.95
CA THR A 127 -15.33 -12.09 -12.11
C THR A 127 -16.09 -11.15 -13.06
N HIS A 128 -15.37 -10.26 -13.74
CA HIS A 128 -15.96 -9.36 -14.74
C HIS A 128 -16.74 -10.12 -15.84
N ALA A 129 -16.25 -11.30 -16.26
CA ALA A 129 -16.93 -12.14 -17.23
C ALA A 129 -18.28 -12.65 -16.70
N ALA A 130 -18.30 -13.21 -15.48
CA ALA A 130 -19.54 -13.68 -14.86
C ALA A 130 -20.52 -12.52 -14.58
N ILE A 131 -20.02 -11.33 -14.24
CA ILE A 131 -20.86 -10.13 -14.12
C ILE A 131 -21.45 -9.76 -15.47
N ASN A 132 -20.68 -9.79 -16.57
CA ASN A 132 -21.21 -9.50 -17.90
C ASN A 132 -22.32 -10.47 -18.29
N ASP A 133 -22.13 -11.78 -18.08
CA ASP A 133 -23.16 -12.80 -18.34
C ASP A 133 -24.41 -12.55 -17.49
N PHE A 134 -24.21 -12.21 -16.21
CA PHE A 134 -25.30 -11.85 -15.30
C PHE A 134 -26.05 -10.60 -15.77
N LEU A 135 -25.34 -9.54 -16.17
CA LEU A 135 -25.94 -8.30 -16.67
C LEU A 135 -26.72 -8.54 -17.96
N GLU A 136 -26.20 -9.38 -18.85
CA GLU A 136 -26.92 -9.80 -20.06
C GLU A 136 -28.21 -10.55 -19.72
N ALA A 137 -28.16 -11.51 -18.80
CA ALA A 137 -29.34 -12.23 -18.35
C ALA A 137 -30.40 -11.28 -17.75
N ILE A 138 -30.00 -10.34 -16.88
CA ILE A 138 -30.92 -9.36 -16.29
C ILE A 138 -31.57 -8.47 -17.35
N ARG A 139 -30.79 -7.98 -18.33
CA ARG A 139 -31.31 -7.17 -19.44
C ARG A 139 -32.30 -7.91 -20.32
N ASN A 140 -32.14 -9.23 -20.46
CA ASN A 140 -32.98 -10.05 -21.33
C ASN A 140 -34.22 -10.64 -20.62
N THR A 141 -34.20 -10.72 -19.29
CA THR A 141 -35.24 -11.44 -18.52
C THR A 141 -36.02 -10.57 -17.55
N THR A 142 -35.59 -9.32 -17.32
CA THR A 142 -36.21 -8.44 -16.33
C THR A 142 -36.38 -7.01 -16.83
N ASP A 143 -37.13 -6.24 -16.06
CA ASP A 143 -37.46 -4.83 -16.31
C ASP A 143 -36.44 -3.86 -15.68
N PHE A 144 -35.34 -4.39 -15.12
CA PHE A 144 -34.27 -3.61 -14.48
C PHE A 144 -33.29 -3.05 -15.52
N TYR A 145 -32.98 -1.77 -15.39
CA TYR A 145 -32.01 -1.08 -16.24
C TYR A 145 -30.62 -1.22 -15.64
N VAL A 146 -29.82 -2.13 -16.18
CA VAL A 146 -28.42 -2.33 -15.78
C VAL A 146 -27.46 -2.03 -16.93
N PRO A 147 -26.22 -1.56 -16.66
CA PRO A 147 -25.19 -1.38 -17.67
C PRO A 147 -24.86 -2.69 -18.39
N LYS A 148 -24.32 -2.58 -19.61
CA LYS A 148 -23.83 -3.74 -20.37
C LYS A 148 -22.49 -4.26 -19.86
N ASP A 149 -21.64 -3.34 -19.39
CA ASP A 149 -20.27 -3.65 -19.01
C ASP A 149 -20.11 -3.67 -17.49
N SER A 150 -19.45 -4.72 -17.01
CA SER A 150 -19.13 -4.93 -15.59
C SER A 150 -18.33 -3.78 -14.97
N ARG A 151 -17.44 -3.10 -15.70
CA ARG A 151 -16.69 -1.93 -15.19
C ARG A 151 -17.64 -0.77 -14.92
N THR A 152 -18.57 -0.52 -15.83
CA THR A 152 -19.62 0.50 -15.65
C THR A 152 -20.55 0.11 -14.50
N PHE A 153 -20.96 -1.15 -14.42
CA PHE A 153 -21.80 -1.66 -13.33
C PHE A 153 -21.13 -1.50 -11.96
N LEU A 154 -19.84 -1.82 -11.85
CA LEU A 154 -19.03 -1.68 -10.64
C LEU A 154 -18.58 -0.24 -10.36
N LYS A 155 -18.87 0.71 -11.26
CA LYS A 155 -18.41 2.11 -11.19
C LYS A 155 -16.88 2.21 -11.08
N THR A 156 -16.16 1.39 -11.85
CA THR A 156 -14.70 1.46 -11.91
C THR A 156 -14.28 2.85 -12.41
N PRO A 157 -13.39 3.58 -11.69
CA PRO A 157 -12.99 4.91 -12.09
C PRO A 157 -12.39 4.95 -13.50
N VAL A 158 -12.92 5.85 -14.34
CA VAL A 158 -12.46 6.06 -15.72
C VAL A 158 -11.46 7.23 -15.70
N GLY A 159 -10.19 6.97 -16.05
CA GLY A 159 -9.16 8.01 -16.08
C GLY A 159 -7.90 7.72 -15.26
N VAL A 160 -7.90 6.68 -14.41
CA VAL A 160 -6.71 6.28 -13.63
C VAL A 160 -5.48 6.05 -14.52
N GLY A 161 -5.69 5.56 -15.76
CA GLY A 161 -4.62 5.38 -16.73
C GLY A 161 -3.87 6.68 -17.11
N LYS A 162 -4.49 7.85 -16.96
CA LYS A 162 -3.86 9.16 -17.21
C LYS A 162 -2.89 9.58 -16.10
N GLU A 163 -3.00 8.97 -14.92
CA GLU A 163 -2.15 9.22 -13.76
C GLU A 163 -0.94 8.26 -13.70
N ILE A 164 -0.89 7.28 -14.61
CA ILE A 164 0.23 6.33 -14.71
C ILE A 164 1.39 7.01 -15.42
N ILE A 165 2.53 7.10 -14.75
CA ILE A 165 3.77 7.67 -15.29
C ILE A 165 4.75 6.57 -15.68
N SER A 166 5.52 6.81 -16.74
CA SER A 166 6.64 5.96 -17.12
C SER A 166 7.85 6.26 -16.22
N VAL A 167 8.46 5.22 -15.66
CA VAL A 167 9.66 5.31 -14.82
C VAL A 167 10.69 4.27 -15.27
N ALA A 168 11.95 4.40 -14.84
CA ALA A 168 12.98 3.44 -15.23
C ALA A 168 12.62 2.00 -14.82
N GLY A 169 12.46 1.12 -15.82
CA GLY A 169 12.11 -0.30 -15.67
C GLY A 169 10.62 -0.63 -15.85
N GLY A 170 9.71 0.36 -15.84
CA GLY A 170 8.28 0.08 -15.89
C GLY A 170 7.37 1.30 -15.76
N GLN A 171 6.20 1.08 -15.18
CA GLN A 171 5.16 2.09 -15.00
C GLN A 171 4.85 2.25 -13.51
N LEU A 172 4.55 3.48 -13.09
CA LEU A 172 4.22 3.80 -11.71
C LEU A 172 2.88 4.55 -11.67
N TRP A 173 1.97 4.05 -10.86
CA TRP A 173 0.79 4.79 -10.41
C TRP A 173 0.99 5.20 -8.95
N TYR A 174 0.63 6.44 -8.61
CA TYR A 174 0.75 6.97 -7.26
C TYR A 174 -0.47 7.82 -6.89
N GLN A 175 -1.29 7.33 -5.97
CA GLN A 175 -2.49 8.02 -5.47
C GLN A 175 -2.17 9.07 -4.42
N GLY A 176 -1.17 8.78 -3.58
CA GLY A 176 -0.82 9.60 -2.42
C GLY A 176 -1.49 9.15 -1.13
N ILE A 177 -0.76 9.34 -0.03
CA ILE A 177 -1.18 9.01 1.34
C ILE A 177 -2.36 9.89 1.76
N GLU A 178 -2.30 11.20 1.52
CA GLU A 178 -3.35 12.14 1.92
C GLU A 178 -4.68 11.77 1.25
N ASN A 179 -4.67 11.57 -0.07
CA ASN A 179 -5.85 11.17 -0.82
C ASN A 179 -6.43 9.84 -0.31
N SER A 180 -5.58 8.84 -0.04
CA SER A 180 -6.04 7.56 0.48
C SER A 180 -6.65 7.68 1.89
N ILE A 181 -6.06 8.50 2.76
CA ILE A 181 -6.59 8.77 4.11
C ILE A 181 -7.92 9.52 4.01
N GLN A 182 -8.03 10.53 3.15
CA GLN A 182 -9.27 11.27 2.93
C GLN A 182 -10.38 10.38 2.38
N HIS A 183 -10.08 9.47 1.46
CA HIS A 183 -11.06 8.50 0.97
C HIS A 183 -11.50 7.51 2.05
N LEU A 184 -10.59 7.09 2.93
CA LEU A 184 -10.89 6.14 3.99
C LEU A 184 -11.69 6.77 5.14
N LEU A 185 -11.35 8.00 5.52
CA LEU A 185 -11.88 8.66 6.71
C LEU A 185 -12.91 9.75 6.40
N GLY A 186 -13.06 10.16 5.14
CA GLY A 186 -13.97 11.21 4.71
C GLY A 186 -15.41 10.92 5.11
N GLY A 187 -16.05 11.88 5.78
CA GLY A 187 -17.41 11.73 6.29
C GLY A 187 -17.51 11.00 7.63
N SER A 188 -16.40 10.56 8.22
CA SER A 188 -16.35 10.06 9.59
C SER A 188 -16.07 11.21 10.56
N GLN A 189 -16.79 11.32 11.68
CA GLN A 189 -16.47 12.26 12.76
C GLN A 189 -15.24 11.80 13.56
N LEU A 190 -14.11 11.57 12.90
CA LEU A 190 -12.91 11.12 13.57
C LEU A 190 -12.29 12.27 14.37
N ILE A 191 -12.41 12.21 15.70
CA ILE A 191 -11.68 13.09 16.61
C ILE A 191 -10.43 12.36 17.05
N VAL A 192 -9.35 12.54 16.29
CA VAL A 192 -8.02 12.03 16.64
C VAL A 192 -7.02 13.18 16.74
N ASP A 193 -6.12 13.10 17.72
CA ASP A 193 -5.08 14.12 17.93
C ASP A 193 -3.90 13.95 16.98
N SER A 194 -3.64 12.72 16.54
CA SER A 194 -2.66 12.39 15.52
C SER A 194 -2.94 11.00 14.93
N LEU A 195 -2.50 10.77 13.70
CA LEU A 195 -2.47 9.44 13.09
C LEU A 195 -1.02 8.93 13.02
N GLU A 196 -0.84 7.65 13.32
CA GLU A 196 0.43 6.97 13.13
C GLU A 196 0.33 6.05 11.91
N ILE A 197 1.33 6.09 11.03
CA ILE A 197 1.35 5.27 9.81
C ILE A 197 2.52 4.30 9.80
N ASN A 198 2.25 3.07 9.33
CA ASN A 198 3.27 2.15 8.86
C ASN A 198 3.23 2.12 7.33
N ILE A 199 4.39 2.13 6.70
CA ILE A 199 4.52 1.96 5.24
C ILE A 199 5.09 0.57 4.98
N SER A 200 4.51 -0.17 4.03
CA SER A 200 5.07 -1.45 3.58
C SER A 200 5.43 -1.38 2.10
N ILE A 201 6.62 -1.88 1.75
CA ILE A 201 7.12 -1.98 0.38
C ILE A 201 7.67 -3.38 0.16
N ASP A 202 7.18 -4.05 -0.88
CA ASP A 202 7.59 -5.40 -1.24
C ASP A 202 7.58 -5.61 -2.75
N GLY A 203 8.29 -6.64 -3.23
CA GLY A 203 8.26 -7.09 -4.62
C GLY A 203 7.43 -8.37 -4.77
N LEU A 204 6.36 -8.30 -5.54
CA LEU A 204 5.42 -9.39 -5.73
C LEU A 204 5.42 -9.85 -7.20
N PRO A 205 5.62 -11.15 -7.50
CA PRO A 205 5.41 -11.65 -8.85
C PRO A 205 3.93 -11.54 -9.22
N LEU A 206 3.62 -11.04 -10.42
CA LEU A 206 2.24 -10.93 -10.89
C LEU A 206 1.69 -12.27 -11.39
N HIS A 207 2.58 -13.13 -11.90
CA HIS A 207 2.24 -14.45 -12.42
C HIS A 207 3.32 -15.46 -12.06
N ASN A 208 2.95 -16.74 -12.11
CA ASN A 208 3.86 -17.84 -11.77
C ASN A 208 4.92 -18.12 -12.84
N SER A 209 4.68 -17.70 -14.09
CA SER A 209 5.45 -18.16 -15.27
C SER A 209 6.06 -17.06 -16.14
N GLY A 210 5.95 -15.80 -15.75
CA GLY A 210 6.61 -14.69 -16.47
C GLY A 210 7.38 -13.76 -15.53
N THR A 211 7.85 -12.65 -16.09
CA THR A 211 8.79 -11.74 -15.42
C THR A 211 8.12 -10.55 -14.74
N THR A 212 6.83 -10.29 -14.98
CA THR A 212 6.16 -9.10 -14.46
C THR A 212 6.06 -9.13 -12.93
N GLN A 213 6.49 -8.03 -12.31
CA GLN A 213 6.50 -7.83 -10.87
C GLN A 213 5.72 -6.55 -10.54
N LEU A 214 4.94 -6.61 -9.47
CA LEU A 214 4.35 -5.47 -8.81
C LEU A 214 5.19 -5.07 -7.60
N TRP A 215 5.39 -3.77 -7.42
CA TRP A 215 6.04 -3.20 -6.25
C TRP A 215 5.09 -2.21 -5.58
N PRO A 216 4.13 -2.68 -4.77
CA PRO A 216 3.18 -1.82 -4.10
C PRO A 216 3.83 -1.01 -2.98
N ILE A 217 3.34 0.20 -2.80
CA ILE A 217 3.55 1.04 -1.62
C ILE A 217 2.22 1.00 -0.85
N LEU A 218 2.27 0.41 0.33
CA LEU A 218 1.10 0.19 1.17
C LEU A 218 1.20 1.05 2.43
N VAL A 219 0.07 1.54 2.91
CA VAL A 219 -0.04 2.31 4.15
C VAL A 219 -1.05 1.67 5.08
N GLN A 220 -0.67 1.51 6.34
CA GLN A 220 -1.54 1.07 7.43
C GLN A 220 -1.64 2.18 8.47
N LEU A 221 -2.86 2.53 8.87
CA LEU A 221 -3.10 3.33 10.07
C LEU A 221 -2.88 2.46 11.32
N HIS A 222 -1.95 2.87 12.17
CA HIS A 222 -1.64 2.17 13.41
C HIS A 222 -2.55 2.67 14.55
N GLY A 223 -2.95 1.76 15.43
CA GLY A 223 -3.81 2.08 16.59
C GLY A 223 -5.30 2.21 16.26
N THR A 224 -5.69 2.12 14.98
CA THR A 224 -7.08 2.06 14.54
C THR A 224 -7.47 0.62 14.24
N ALA A 225 -8.35 0.04 15.05
CA ALA A 225 -8.93 -1.27 14.76
C ALA A 225 -9.76 -1.19 13.46
N ASP A 226 -9.79 -2.28 12.70
CA ASP A 226 -10.65 -2.47 11.51
C ASP A 226 -10.40 -1.52 10.32
N THR A 227 -9.32 -0.73 10.31
CA THR A 227 -8.94 0.06 9.12
C THR A 227 -8.21 -0.81 8.09
N PRO A 228 -8.66 -0.84 6.82
CA PRO A 228 -8.00 -1.58 5.76
C PRO A 228 -6.61 -1.00 5.44
N ILE A 229 -5.74 -1.86 4.89
CA ILE A 229 -4.48 -1.41 4.30
C ILE A 229 -4.78 -0.64 3.02
N MET A 230 -4.22 0.56 2.90
CA MET A 230 -4.36 1.42 1.74
C MET A 230 -3.23 1.14 0.75
N VAL A 231 -3.57 1.04 -0.54
CA VAL A 231 -2.57 1.03 -1.61
C VAL A 231 -2.39 2.47 -2.08
N VAL A 232 -1.23 3.07 -1.80
CA VAL A 232 -0.97 4.48 -2.16
C VAL A 232 -0.15 4.62 -3.43
N GLY A 233 0.49 3.53 -3.88
CA GLY A 233 1.17 3.48 -5.16
C GLY A 233 1.48 2.05 -5.59
N ILE A 234 1.60 1.84 -6.90
CA ILE A 234 1.93 0.56 -7.49
C ILE A 234 2.89 0.80 -8.65
N TYR A 235 4.08 0.20 -8.57
CA TYR A 235 4.93 0.04 -9.74
C TYR A 235 4.66 -1.32 -10.40
N CYS A 236 4.69 -1.37 -11.73
CA CYS A 236 4.59 -2.58 -12.53
C CYS A 236 5.69 -2.60 -13.59
N GLY A 237 6.47 -3.68 -13.68
CA GLY A 237 7.52 -3.85 -14.68
C GLY A 237 8.01 -5.28 -14.77
N ALA A 238 8.89 -5.58 -15.73
CA ALA A 238 9.48 -6.92 -15.91
C ALA A 238 10.50 -7.32 -14.82
N SER A 239 10.84 -6.37 -13.94
CA SER A 239 11.62 -6.57 -12.74
C SER A 239 11.34 -5.42 -11.78
N LYS A 240 11.96 -5.42 -10.60
CA LYS A 240 11.92 -4.28 -9.68
C LYS A 240 12.28 -2.95 -10.37
N PRO A 241 11.85 -1.80 -9.83
CA PRO A 241 12.22 -0.52 -10.43
C PRO A 241 13.74 -0.38 -10.55
N ASP A 242 14.21 0.05 -11.72
CA ASP A 242 15.66 0.16 -11.96
C ASP A 242 16.26 1.31 -11.14
N ASN A 243 15.47 2.36 -10.99
CA ASN A 243 15.80 3.57 -10.25
C ASN A 243 14.96 3.67 -8.96
N VAL A 244 15.65 3.69 -7.82
CA VAL A 244 15.01 3.89 -6.50
C VAL A 244 14.47 5.31 -6.33
N ASP A 245 15.10 6.27 -7.00
CA ASP A 245 14.72 7.67 -6.98
C ASP A 245 13.34 7.86 -7.58
N ASP A 246 13.16 7.45 -8.84
CA ASP A 246 11.88 7.58 -9.58
C ASP A 246 10.74 6.86 -8.87
N TYR A 247 11.01 5.68 -8.28
CA TYR A 247 10.01 4.90 -7.56
C TYR A 247 9.53 5.56 -6.25
N LEU A 248 10.45 6.10 -5.45
CA LEU A 248 10.14 6.63 -4.12
C LEU A 248 9.96 8.15 -4.10
N ARG A 249 10.29 8.88 -5.17
CA ARG A 249 10.20 10.35 -5.22
C ARG A 249 8.81 10.87 -4.86
N PRO A 250 7.71 10.32 -5.42
CA PRO A 250 6.37 10.79 -5.08
C PRO A 250 6.07 10.59 -3.59
N LEU A 251 6.33 9.38 -3.08
CA LEU A 251 6.16 9.01 -1.67
C LEU A 251 6.94 9.92 -0.72
N VAL A 252 8.22 10.13 -0.97
CA VAL A 252 9.08 10.90 -0.06
C VAL A 252 8.77 12.38 -0.10
N SER A 253 8.38 12.91 -1.27
CA SER A 253 8.00 14.31 -1.39
C SER A 253 6.73 14.60 -0.59
N GLU A 254 5.73 13.72 -0.70
CA GLU A 254 4.50 13.82 0.08
C GLU A 254 4.75 13.56 1.58
N LEU A 255 5.51 12.52 1.94
CA LEU A 255 5.82 12.21 3.33
C LEU A 255 6.47 13.40 4.05
N LYS A 256 7.37 14.10 3.39
CA LYS A 256 8.00 15.29 3.97
C LYS A 256 6.96 16.35 4.32
N ASP A 257 6.02 16.60 3.41
CA ASP A 257 4.96 17.58 3.61
C ASP A 257 4.00 17.17 4.73
N ILE A 258 3.47 15.94 4.69
CA ILE A 258 2.48 15.49 5.69
C ILE A 258 3.07 15.27 7.08
N LEU A 259 4.37 14.99 7.19
CA LEU A 259 5.04 14.90 8.49
C LEU A 259 5.28 16.28 9.12
N ASP A 260 5.51 17.30 8.29
CA ASP A 260 5.72 18.68 8.76
C ASP A 260 4.38 19.41 9.00
N ASN A 261 3.38 19.17 8.14
CA ASN A 261 2.14 19.93 8.07
C ASN A 261 0.87 19.15 8.45
N GLY A 262 0.96 17.81 8.60
CA GLY A 262 -0.21 16.95 8.76
C GLY A 262 -1.02 16.77 7.47
N VAL A 263 -2.18 16.13 7.57
CA VAL A 263 -3.14 15.91 6.47
C VAL A 263 -4.45 16.63 6.78
N CYS A 264 -5.10 17.22 5.76
CA CYS A 264 -6.41 17.83 5.93
C CYS A 264 -7.51 16.78 5.80
N ILE A 265 -8.30 16.56 6.85
CA ILE A 265 -9.44 15.63 6.87
C ILE A 265 -10.67 16.42 7.32
N ASP A 266 -11.70 16.50 6.47
CA ASP A 266 -12.94 17.24 6.72
C ASP A 266 -12.72 18.68 7.24
N GLY A 267 -11.70 19.36 6.70
CA GLY A 267 -11.33 20.73 7.06
C GLY A 267 -10.49 20.87 8.34
N ARG A 268 -10.12 19.76 8.99
CA ARG A 268 -9.22 19.74 10.15
C ARG A 268 -7.84 19.25 9.74
N GLN A 269 -6.81 19.97 10.18
CA GLN A 269 -5.43 19.50 10.04
C GLN A 269 -5.11 18.45 11.11
N VAL A 270 -4.77 17.23 10.69
CA VAL A 270 -4.45 16.10 11.56
C VAL A 270 -2.96 15.77 11.42
N PRO A 271 -2.16 15.88 12.50
CA PRO A 271 -0.76 15.50 12.50
C PRO A 271 -0.54 14.03 12.13
N ILE A 272 0.45 13.76 11.28
CA ILE A 272 0.87 12.40 10.90
C ILE A 272 2.22 12.08 11.53
N LYS A 273 2.39 10.85 12.02
CA LYS A 273 3.67 10.32 12.50
C LYS A 273 4.02 9.05 11.72
N LEU A 274 5.24 9.00 11.18
CA LEU A 274 5.77 7.79 10.54
C LEU A 274 6.39 6.87 11.60
N ARG A 275 5.70 5.76 11.90
CA ARG A 275 6.15 4.77 12.89
C ARG A 275 7.22 3.83 12.33
N ALA A 276 6.99 3.28 11.14
CA ALA A 276 7.92 2.35 10.50
C ALA A 276 7.77 2.29 8.98
N ILE A 277 8.89 1.97 8.31
CA ILE A 277 8.90 1.45 6.94
C ILE A 277 9.26 -0.03 7.03
N ILE A 278 8.38 -0.89 6.56
CA ILE A 278 8.43 -2.34 6.63
C ILE A 278 8.77 -2.85 5.23
N ALA A 279 9.81 -3.67 5.15
CA ALA A 279 10.25 -4.29 3.91
C ALA A 279 11.04 -5.55 4.24
N ASP A 280 10.96 -6.56 3.36
CA ASP A 280 11.82 -7.74 3.44
C ASP A 280 13.30 -7.37 3.16
N ALA A 281 14.25 -8.29 3.33
CA ALA A 281 15.67 -7.96 3.17
C ALA A 281 16.03 -7.45 1.74
N PRO A 282 15.58 -8.10 0.65
CA PRO A 282 15.69 -7.59 -0.72
C PRO A 282 15.15 -6.18 -0.95
N ALA A 283 13.88 -5.92 -0.62
CA ALA A 283 13.22 -4.64 -0.83
C ALA A 283 13.85 -3.57 0.07
N ARG A 284 14.18 -3.90 1.32
CA ARG A 284 14.90 -3.00 2.24
C ARG A 284 16.26 -2.58 1.70
N ALA A 285 17.02 -3.50 1.10
CA ALA A 285 18.29 -3.17 0.47
C ALA A 285 18.10 -2.23 -0.73
N PHE A 286 17.07 -2.48 -1.53
CA PHE A 286 16.71 -1.67 -2.69
C PHE A 286 16.31 -0.24 -2.28
N ILE A 287 15.32 -0.07 -1.41
CA ILE A 287 14.82 1.25 -1.00
C ILE A 287 15.87 2.07 -0.25
N LYS A 288 16.79 1.42 0.49
CA LYS A 288 17.91 2.10 1.15
C LYS A 288 19.10 2.38 0.22
N GLY A 289 19.11 1.81 -0.99
CA GLY A 289 20.24 1.94 -1.91
C GLY A 289 21.53 1.27 -1.43
N VAL A 290 21.43 0.20 -0.63
CA VAL A 290 22.57 -0.49 -0.01
C VAL A 290 22.88 -1.84 -0.66
N ALA A 291 24.02 -2.41 -0.28
CA ALA A 291 24.44 -3.74 -0.69
C ALA A 291 23.37 -4.77 -0.31
N TYR A 292 23.08 -5.66 -1.26
CA TYR A 292 22.13 -6.75 -1.09
C TYR A 292 22.58 -7.69 0.03
N HIS A 293 21.64 -8.36 0.71
CA HIS A 293 21.89 -9.19 1.90
C HIS A 293 22.97 -10.29 1.72
N ASN A 294 23.26 -10.69 0.49
CA ASN A 294 24.31 -11.65 0.11
C ASN A 294 25.63 -10.98 -0.35
N GLY A 295 25.88 -9.72 -0.01
CA GLY A 295 27.09 -8.98 -0.38
C GLY A 295 28.15 -8.94 0.73
N ILE A 296 29.42 -8.76 0.37
CA ILE A 296 30.53 -8.65 1.35
C ILE A 296 30.24 -7.57 2.41
N HIS A 297 29.66 -6.44 2.04
CA HIS A 297 29.33 -5.36 2.97
C HIS A 297 27.82 -5.25 3.21
N ALA A 298 27.09 -6.36 3.27
CA ALA A 298 25.62 -6.33 3.26
C ALA A 298 24.93 -6.05 4.59
N CYS A 299 25.57 -6.36 5.72
CA CYS A 299 24.96 -6.13 7.02
C CYS A 299 24.48 -4.68 7.08
N MET A 300 23.21 -4.45 7.42
CA MET A 300 22.65 -3.08 7.45
C MET A 300 22.92 -2.38 8.78
N LYS A 301 23.31 -3.14 9.81
CA LYS A 301 23.46 -2.67 11.19
C LYS A 301 24.90 -2.37 11.55
N CYS A 302 25.87 -3.22 11.18
CA CYS A 302 27.27 -3.07 11.59
C CYS A 302 28.25 -3.29 10.43
N LYS A 303 29.45 -2.71 10.55
CA LYS A 303 30.51 -2.64 9.52
C LYS A 303 31.18 -4.00 9.22
N ILE A 304 30.60 -5.11 9.67
CA ILE A 304 31.12 -6.46 9.46
C ILE A 304 31.22 -6.78 7.97
N MET A 305 32.30 -7.46 7.60
CA MET A 305 32.51 -7.93 6.23
C MET A 305 32.23 -9.42 6.17
N GLY A 306 31.32 -9.79 5.27
CA GLY A 306 31.03 -11.18 4.97
C GLY A 306 32.16 -11.85 4.21
N ARG A 307 32.33 -13.15 4.43
CA ARG A 307 33.26 -14.02 3.68
C ARG A 307 32.46 -15.08 2.94
N SER A 308 32.89 -15.39 1.72
CA SER A 308 32.33 -16.50 0.96
C SER A 308 32.96 -17.80 1.46
N TYR A 309 32.13 -18.68 2.02
CA TYR A 309 32.52 -20.02 2.45
C TYR A 309 31.55 -21.01 1.81
N GLN A 310 32.08 -21.99 1.06
CA GLN A 310 31.27 -23.01 0.35
C GLN A 310 30.13 -22.40 -0.51
N ARG A 311 30.41 -21.30 -1.22
CA ARG A 311 29.43 -20.54 -2.04
C ARG A 311 28.28 -19.90 -1.24
N ARG A 312 28.40 -19.78 0.08
CA ARG A 312 27.48 -19.03 0.94
C ARG A 312 28.20 -17.84 1.57
N MET A 313 27.51 -16.72 1.71
CA MET A 313 28.03 -15.58 2.45
C MET A 313 27.79 -15.78 3.94
N THR A 314 28.87 -15.67 4.71
CA THR A 314 28.88 -15.83 6.17
C THR A 314 29.43 -14.56 6.81
N TYR A 315 28.84 -14.13 7.93
CA TYR A 315 29.27 -12.96 8.69
C TYR A 315 29.65 -13.43 10.09
N GLU A 316 30.93 -13.50 10.38
CA GLU A 316 31.46 -14.03 11.64
C GLU A 316 32.17 -12.93 12.44
N GLY A 317 31.87 -12.86 13.73
CA GLY A 317 32.45 -11.90 14.66
C GLY A 317 31.56 -10.68 14.92
N THR A 318 32.16 -9.68 15.55
CA THR A 318 31.52 -8.41 15.90
C THR A 318 32.21 -7.26 15.17
N ALA A 319 31.46 -6.24 14.80
CA ALA A 319 31.99 -5.04 14.18
C ALA A 319 31.29 -3.81 14.74
N GLU A 320 31.94 -2.66 14.60
CA GLU A 320 31.36 -1.36 14.94
C GLU A 320 29.99 -1.19 14.26
N GLU A 321 29.03 -0.65 14.99
CA GLU A 321 27.72 -0.32 14.44
C GLU A 321 27.85 0.78 13.37
N ARG A 322 26.95 0.73 12.39
CA ARG A 322 26.75 1.88 11.51
C ARG A 322 25.97 2.95 12.27
N THR A 323 26.16 4.20 11.87
CA THR A 323 25.44 5.36 12.41
C THR A 323 24.64 6.03 11.28
N ASP A 324 23.52 6.65 11.64
CA ASP A 324 22.70 7.40 10.68
C ASP A 324 23.49 8.60 10.14
N GLU A 325 24.31 9.23 10.99
CA GLU A 325 25.18 10.36 10.63
C GLU A 325 26.27 9.96 9.62
N GLU A 326 26.92 8.82 9.79
CA GLU A 326 27.88 8.29 8.80
C GLU A 326 27.18 7.92 7.49
N PHE A 327 25.98 7.34 7.56
CA PHE A 327 25.20 7.01 6.36
C PHE A 327 24.83 8.27 5.57
N ARG A 328 24.27 9.29 6.24
CA ARG A 328 23.89 10.57 5.62
C ARG A 328 25.07 11.31 5.01
N ARG A 329 26.26 11.19 5.59
CA ARG A 329 27.53 11.75 5.04
C ARG A 329 28.16 10.90 3.93
N GLY A 330 27.55 9.76 3.57
CA GLY A 330 28.05 8.88 2.51
C GLY A 330 29.31 8.10 2.88
N ALA A 331 29.58 7.92 4.18
CA ALA A 331 30.81 7.29 4.67
C ALA A 331 30.96 5.81 4.26
N TYR A 332 29.89 5.18 3.78
CA TYR A 332 29.90 3.77 3.37
C TYR A 332 29.77 3.57 1.86
N CYS A 333 30.03 4.60 1.05
CA CYS A 333 30.00 4.52 -0.42
C CYS A 333 30.94 3.43 -0.98
N ILE A 334 32.01 3.14 -0.26
CA ILE A 334 32.88 1.99 -0.55
C ILE A 334 32.22 0.73 0.02
N GLY A 335 31.50 0.02 -0.85
CA GLY A 335 31.02 -1.32 -0.56
C GLY A 335 29.57 -1.41 -0.09
N HIS A 336 29.13 -0.64 0.91
CA HIS A 336 27.79 -0.77 1.49
C HIS A 336 26.74 0.11 0.80
N GLN A 337 26.94 1.43 0.72
CA GLN A 337 26.04 2.34 0.02
C GLN A 337 26.33 2.30 -1.48
N LYS A 338 25.39 1.75 -2.25
CA LYS A 338 25.57 1.52 -3.69
C LYS A 338 25.01 2.65 -4.54
N ARG A 339 24.00 3.34 -4.04
CA ARG A 339 23.30 4.44 -4.73
C ARG A 339 22.66 5.37 -3.69
N PRO A 340 22.43 6.65 -4.02
CA PRO A 340 21.64 7.53 -3.17
C PRO A 340 20.21 6.99 -3.01
N THR A 341 19.56 7.36 -1.91
CA THR A 341 18.14 7.07 -1.68
C THR A 341 17.38 8.34 -1.30
N PRO A 342 16.19 8.59 -1.90
CA PRO A 342 15.27 9.64 -1.44
C PRO A 342 14.98 9.62 0.06
N LEU A 343 14.99 8.46 0.71
CA LEU A 343 14.61 8.33 2.12
C LEU A 343 15.44 9.23 3.06
N LEU A 344 16.65 9.64 2.63
CA LEU A 344 17.47 10.60 3.38
C LEU A 344 16.82 11.98 3.51
N ALA A 345 15.85 12.34 2.67
CA ALA A 345 15.12 13.60 2.79
C ALA A 345 14.20 13.64 4.02
N ILE A 346 13.79 12.48 4.55
CA ILE A 346 13.01 12.38 5.79
C ILE A 346 13.99 12.47 6.97
N LYS A 347 14.03 13.62 7.64
CA LYS A 347 14.99 13.88 8.75
C LYS A 347 14.68 13.07 10.00
N SER A 348 13.40 12.79 10.26
CA SER A 348 12.94 12.04 11.43
C SER A 348 13.15 10.53 11.32
N LEU A 349 13.55 10.03 10.15
CA LEU A 349 13.79 8.60 9.91
C LEU A 349 15.25 8.22 10.22
N ASP A 350 15.47 7.31 11.18
CA ASP A 350 16.79 6.67 11.35
C ASP A 350 16.94 5.57 10.29
N ILE A 351 17.87 5.77 9.35
CA ILE A 351 18.01 4.86 8.21
C ILE A 351 18.59 3.49 8.59
N ARG A 352 19.14 3.32 9.80
CA ARG A 352 19.72 2.03 10.24
C ARG A 352 18.65 0.98 10.51
N GLY A 353 17.58 1.38 11.18
CA GLY A 353 16.70 0.45 11.91
C GLY A 353 17.19 0.14 13.33
N GLN A 354 16.39 -0.56 14.15
CA GLN A 354 16.75 -0.88 15.53
C GLN A 354 18.03 -1.75 15.60
N GLY A 355 18.86 -1.48 16.63
CA GLY A 355 20.25 -1.94 16.80
C GLY A 355 20.46 -3.46 16.83
N CYS A 356 21.72 -3.89 16.95
CA CYS A 356 22.05 -5.30 17.13
C CYS A 356 21.85 -5.68 18.61
N ALA A 357 20.65 -6.11 19.00
CA ALA A 357 20.56 -6.99 20.17
C ALA A 357 21.27 -8.30 19.80
N ASN A 358 22.19 -8.74 20.68
CA ASN A 358 23.00 -9.94 20.51
C ASN A 358 22.13 -11.12 20.06
N ILE A 359 22.45 -11.69 18.90
CA ILE A 359 21.78 -12.87 18.32
C ILE A 359 22.09 -14.11 19.15
#